data_AF-A0A4Q9HCF9-F1
#
_entry.id   AF-A0A4Q9HCF9-F1
#
_cell.length_a   1.000
_cell.length_b   1.000
_cell.length_c   1.000
_cell.angle_alpha   90.00
_cell.angle_beta   90.00
_cell.angle_gamma   90.00
#
_symmetry.space_group_name_H-M   'P 1'
#
loop_
_entity.id
_entity.type
_entity.pdbx_description
1 polymer ?
#
loop_
_entity_poly.entity_id
_entity_poly.type
_entity_poly.pdbx_seq_one_letter_code
_entity_poly.pdbx_strand_id
1 'polypeptide(L)'
;MKITLYALLLSVVLFGCGKSEKAYKARPFAASDDFNVFPKSKKNVLTIVKTDSGAVAAADRFAIQYKDTTIIVDDAPNAAAQKFIVASFINTQKTAVLVQVANETGKMAPFYIIAVNDGKTEVVSLNKPSKGAEDKKYTNGLEELTRSNILVNNDFFITTINSRVYPIKRQNPDERIQGKFFMYSSDKTTLAFLTANSLYQVNTATGETFNLQLPAALINEPETLVGNIQRDYTWVTNANGTSFLKKNADDDRIVDIKEFKH
;
A
#
# COMPACT_ATOMS: atom_id res chain seq x y z
N MET A 1 48.22 -12.87 36.44
CA MET A 1 48.10 -13.05 34.97
C MET A 1 46.94 -13.93 34.51
N LYS A 2 46.61 -15.05 35.16
CA LYS A 2 45.48 -15.91 34.72
C LYS A 2 44.10 -15.23 34.88
N ILE A 3 43.87 -14.56 36.01
CA ILE A 3 42.58 -13.90 36.32
C ILE A 3 42.28 -12.72 35.37
N THR A 4 43.30 -11.95 35.00
CA THR A 4 43.21 -10.85 34.03
C THR A 4 42.86 -11.34 32.62
N LEU A 5 43.34 -12.53 32.22
CA LEU A 5 43.02 -13.11 30.90
C LEU A 5 41.57 -13.60 30.84
N TYR A 6 41.07 -14.21 31.93
CA TYR A 6 39.66 -14.61 32.05
C TYR A 6 38.71 -13.41 32.09
N ALA A 7 39.09 -12.31 32.75
CA ALA A 7 38.30 -11.08 32.76
C ALA A 7 38.21 -10.43 31.36
N LEU A 8 39.30 -10.47 30.58
CA LEU A 8 39.31 -9.95 29.22
C LEU A 8 38.44 -10.81 28.28
N LEU A 9 38.51 -12.14 28.39
CA LEU A 9 37.64 -13.05 27.64
C LEU A 9 36.16 -12.90 28.00
N LEU A 10 35.85 -12.69 29.28
CA LEU A 10 34.47 -12.44 29.74
C LEU A 10 33.94 -11.09 29.22
N SER A 11 34.81 -10.08 29.13
CA SER A 11 34.43 -8.76 28.58
C SER A 11 34.08 -8.83 27.08
N VAL A 12 34.79 -9.64 26.29
CA VAL A 12 34.49 -9.84 24.86
C VAL A 12 33.16 -10.56 24.66
N VAL A 13 32.81 -11.52 25.55
CA VAL A 13 31.52 -12.22 25.51
C VAL A 13 30.36 -11.30 25.93
N LEU A 14 30.60 -10.40 26.91
CA LEU A 14 29.57 -9.49 27.41
C LEU A 14 29.32 -8.28 26.48
N PHE A 15 30.32 -7.81 25.74
CA PHE A 15 30.17 -6.73 24.76
C PHE A 15 29.86 -7.21 23.33
N GLY A 16 29.94 -8.52 23.06
CA GLY A 16 29.59 -9.11 21.76
C GLY A 16 28.09 -9.21 21.46
N CYS A 17 27.22 -8.95 22.45
CA CYS A 17 25.76 -8.98 22.30
C CYS A 17 25.23 -7.59 21.88
N GLY A 18 25.74 -7.06 20.76
CA GLY A 18 25.19 -5.85 20.14
C GLY A 18 23.94 -6.18 19.32
N LYS A 19 22.95 -5.28 19.30
CA LYS A 19 21.84 -5.38 18.33
C LYS A 19 22.43 -5.23 16.92
N SER A 20 22.28 -6.25 16.09
CA SER A 20 22.74 -6.21 14.69
C SER A 20 21.84 -5.29 13.87
N GLU A 21 22.43 -4.43 13.06
CA GLU A 21 21.73 -3.55 12.12
C GLU A 21 22.31 -3.77 10.72
N LYS A 22 21.44 -3.81 9.71
CA LYS A 22 21.89 -3.97 8.32
C LYS A 22 21.07 -3.12 7.36
N ALA A 23 21.77 -2.35 6.54
CA ALA A 23 21.19 -1.55 5.47
C ALA A 23 20.95 -2.38 4.21
N TYR A 24 19.78 -2.17 3.61
CA TYR A 24 19.36 -2.79 2.36
C TYR A 24 18.95 -1.69 1.40
N LYS A 25 19.55 -1.70 0.21
CA LYS A 25 19.18 -0.78 -0.86
C LYS A 25 17.78 -1.10 -1.34
N ALA A 26 16.90 -0.10 -1.33
CA ALA A 26 15.59 -0.22 -1.92
C ALA A 26 15.73 -0.31 -3.44
N ARG A 27 15.03 -1.27 -4.06
CA ARG A 27 14.89 -1.35 -5.51
C ARG A 27 13.48 -0.90 -5.92
N PRO A 28 13.29 -0.40 -7.14
CA PRO A 28 11.95 -0.15 -7.67
C PRO A 28 11.09 -1.42 -7.67
N PHE A 29 9.78 -1.25 -7.50
CA PHE A 29 8.80 -2.30 -7.73
C PHE A 29 8.85 -2.83 -9.17
N ALA A 30 8.77 -4.15 -9.32
CA ALA A 30 8.66 -4.83 -10.59
C ALA A 30 7.37 -5.66 -10.63
N ALA A 31 6.71 -5.72 -11.80
CA ALA A 31 5.47 -6.48 -11.95
C ALA A 31 5.63 -8.00 -11.71
N SER A 32 6.86 -8.51 -11.76
CA SER A 32 7.21 -9.90 -11.45
C SER A 32 7.45 -10.16 -9.96
N ASP A 33 7.35 -9.14 -9.10
CA ASP A 33 7.55 -9.30 -7.66
C ASP A 33 6.46 -10.18 -7.04
N ASP A 34 6.88 -11.18 -6.28
CA ASP A 34 6.00 -12.06 -5.51
C ASP A 34 6.28 -11.91 -4.02
N PHE A 35 5.29 -11.39 -3.30
CA PHE A 35 5.36 -11.23 -1.85
C PHE A 35 4.60 -12.33 -1.10
N ASN A 36 4.07 -13.35 -1.79
CA ASN A 36 3.34 -14.46 -1.20
C ASN A 36 4.22 -15.69 -0.96
N VAL A 37 5.43 -15.46 -0.45
CA VAL A 37 6.45 -16.51 -0.33
C VAL A 37 6.22 -17.36 0.91
N PHE A 38 6.16 -18.68 0.72
CA PHE A 38 6.15 -19.65 1.81
C PHE A 38 7.58 -19.87 2.35
N PRO A 39 7.83 -19.60 3.64
CA PRO A 39 9.17 -19.73 4.19
C PRO A 39 9.56 -21.20 4.35
N LYS A 40 10.75 -21.57 3.89
CA LYS A 40 11.35 -22.91 4.09
C LYS A 40 11.56 -23.28 5.57
N SER A 41 11.49 -22.30 6.48
CA SER A 41 11.64 -22.48 7.92
C SER A 41 10.84 -21.43 8.69
N LYS A 42 10.30 -21.77 9.86
CA LYS A 42 9.64 -20.80 10.75
C LYS A 42 10.57 -19.66 11.22
N LYS A 43 11.90 -19.84 11.09
CA LYS A 43 12.90 -18.79 11.38
C LYS A 43 13.06 -17.79 10.23
N ASN A 44 12.50 -18.08 9.06
CA ASN A 44 12.57 -17.23 7.87
C ASN A 44 11.36 -16.31 7.78
N VAL A 45 11.09 -15.58 8.86
CA VAL A 45 9.97 -14.63 8.96
C VAL A 45 10.47 -13.30 9.52
N LEU A 46 9.73 -12.23 9.23
CA LEU A 46 9.96 -10.90 9.74
C LEU A 46 9.24 -10.70 11.08
N THR A 47 9.80 -9.82 11.90
CA THR A 47 9.21 -9.38 13.17
C THR A 47 9.01 -7.87 13.14
N ILE A 48 7.80 -7.43 13.50
CA ILE A 48 7.49 -6.02 13.74
C ILE A 48 7.73 -5.75 15.23
N VAL A 49 8.67 -4.86 15.54
CA VAL A 49 9.02 -4.48 16.91
C VAL A 49 8.49 -3.07 17.17
N LYS A 50 7.66 -2.91 18.20
CA LYS A 50 7.27 -1.59 18.69
C LYS A 50 8.47 -0.92 19.35
N THR A 51 8.71 0.33 19.00
CA THR A 51 9.79 1.17 19.52
C THR A 51 9.15 2.41 20.16
N ASP A 52 9.31 2.55 21.47
CA ASP A 52 8.85 3.74 22.17
C ASP A 52 9.72 4.93 21.78
N SER A 53 9.10 6.03 21.36
CA SER A 53 9.82 7.20 20.87
C SER A 53 10.15 8.22 21.95
N GLY A 54 9.71 8.02 23.21
CA GLY A 54 10.01 8.91 24.35
C GLY A 54 9.55 10.37 24.19
N ALA A 55 8.94 10.73 23.06
CA ALA A 55 8.53 12.08 22.72
C ALA A 55 7.10 12.04 22.17
N VAL A 56 6.18 12.57 22.99
CA VAL A 56 4.76 12.81 22.71
C VAL A 56 3.92 11.55 22.44
N ALA A 57 2.84 11.39 23.21
CA ALA A 57 2.02 10.18 23.37
C ALA A 57 1.20 9.71 22.14
N ALA A 58 1.63 9.96 20.90
CA ALA A 58 0.76 9.77 19.72
C ALA A 58 1.36 9.08 18.48
N ALA A 59 2.54 8.45 18.54
CA ALA A 59 2.97 7.62 17.41
C ALA A 59 3.77 6.40 17.86
N ASP A 60 3.10 5.24 17.93
CA ASP A 60 3.78 3.95 17.88
C ASP A 60 4.75 4.00 16.69
N ARG A 61 6.05 3.81 16.95
CA ARG A 61 7.04 3.63 15.90
C ARG A 61 7.42 2.18 15.83
N PHE A 62 7.63 1.68 14.63
CA PHE A 62 7.97 0.29 14.38
C PHE A 62 9.38 0.18 13.83
N ALA A 63 10.09 -0.86 14.23
CA ALA A 63 11.29 -1.34 13.57
C ALA A 63 11.01 -2.74 13.02
N ILE A 64 11.61 -3.07 11.87
CA ILE A 64 11.45 -4.39 11.25
C ILE A 64 12.73 -5.18 11.47
N GLN A 65 12.59 -6.42 11.94
CA GLN A 65 13.71 -7.31 12.17
C GLN A 65 13.58 -8.58 11.32
N TYR A 66 14.73 -9.05 10.86
CA TYR A 66 14.91 -10.42 10.38
C TYR A 66 15.88 -11.11 11.33
N LYS A 67 15.38 -12.13 12.06
CA LYS A 67 16.10 -12.74 13.20
C LYS A 67 16.44 -11.67 14.25
N ASP A 68 17.72 -11.50 14.56
CA ASP A 68 18.31 -10.54 15.49
C ASP A 68 18.78 -9.25 14.80
N THR A 69 18.59 -9.14 13.48
CA THR A 69 19.06 -8.01 12.68
C THR A 69 17.93 -7.04 12.37
N THR A 70 18.09 -5.79 12.78
CA THR A 70 17.20 -4.68 12.42
C THR A 70 17.50 -4.22 11.00
N ILE A 71 16.45 -4.07 10.20
CA ILE A 71 16.52 -3.72 8.79
C ILE A 71 16.49 -2.19 8.66
N ILE A 72 17.51 -1.64 8.03
CA ILE A 72 17.57 -0.24 7.61
C ILE A 72 17.27 -0.18 6.11
N VAL A 73 16.32 0.66 5.72
CA VAL A 73 16.01 0.97 4.32
C VAL A 73 16.93 2.08 3.84
N ASP A 74 17.76 1.80 2.84
CA ASP A 74 18.60 2.77 2.14
C ASP A 74 18.01 3.08 0.76
N ASP A 75 17.51 4.30 0.55
CA ASP A 75 16.82 4.72 -0.67
C ASP A 75 17.26 6.13 -1.09
N ALA A 76 18.57 6.29 -1.27
CA ALA A 76 19.15 7.56 -1.71
C ALA A 76 18.40 8.15 -2.93
N PRO A 77 18.08 9.46 -2.94
CA PRO A 77 18.64 10.49 -2.06
C PRO A 77 17.92 10.65 -0.71
N ASN A 78 16.92 9.83 -0.39
CA ASN A 78 16.26 9.88 0.92
C ASN A 78 17.21 9.41 2.02
N ALA A 79 17.07 9.99 3.21
CA ALA A 79 17.82 9.52 4.38
C ALA A 79 17.44 8.07 4.72
N ALA A 80 18.42 7.29 5.14
CA ALA A 80 18.21 5.90 5.53
C ALA A 80 17.19 5.82 6.69
N ALA A 81 16.23 4.89 6.58
CA ALA A 81 15.11 4.78 7.49
C ALA A 81 15.10 3.45 8.24
N GLN A 82 14.97 3.53 9.56
CA GLN A 82 14.87 2.36 10.45
C GLN A 82 13.64 2.39 11.37
N LYS A 83 12.92 3.52 11.38
CA LYS A 83 11.70 3.72 12.16
C LYS A 83 10.54 4.00 11.21
N PHE A 84 9.43 3.34 11.46
CA PHE A 84 8.25 3.38 10.60
C PHE A 84 7.02 3.79 11.42
N ILE A 85 6.17 4.65 10.87
CA ILE A 85 4.87 5.05 11.49
C ILE A 85 3.78 4.03 11.19
N VAL A 86 3.95 3.24 10.14
CA VAL A 86 3.08 2.12 9.77
C VAL A 86 3.96 0.90 9.57
N ALA A 87 3.53 -0.24 10.10
CA ALA A 87 4.09 -1.55 9.80
C ALA A 87 2.96 -2.58 9.83
N SER A 88 2.69 -3.22 8.70
CA SER A 88 1.65 -4.25 8.60
C SER A 88 2.11 -5.40 7.72
N PHE A 89 1.85 -6.63 8.16
CA PHE A 89 2.10 -7.80 7.33
C PHE A 89 1.11 -7.81 6.16
N ILE A 90 1.63 -7.95 4.94
CA ILE A 90 0.79 -8.08 3.74
C ILE A 90 0.54 -9.55 3.35
N ASN A 91 1.05 -10.48 4.16
CA ASN A 91 0.87 -11.91 4.01
C ASN A 91 0.78 -12.61 5.37
N THR A 92 0.18 -13.81 5.40
CA THR A 92 0.00 -14.56 6.65
C THR A 92 1.26 -15.29 7.10
N GLN A 93 2.18 -15.54 6.17
CA GLN A 93 3.46 -16.20 6.40
C GLN A 93 4.47 -15.31 7.14
N LYS A 94 4.16 -14.01 7.29
CA LYS A 94 5.03 -12.99 7.87
C LYS A 94 6.36 -12.83 7.14
N THR A 95 6.38 -13.11 5.84
CA THR A 95 7.57 -12.94 4.99
C THR A 95 7.61 -11.60 4.28
N ALA A 96 6.53 -10.81 4.29
CA ALA A 96 6.49 -9.47 3.72
C ALA A 96 5.74 -8.47 4.62
N VAL A 97 6.34 -7.31 4.84
CA VAL A 97 5.81 -6.21 5.66
C VAL A 97 5.77 -4.94 4.82
N LEU A 98 4.60 -4.31 4.75
CA LEU A 98 4.42 -2.95 4.25
C LEU A 98 4.76 -1.96 5.36
N VAL A 99 5.66 -1.02 5.08
CA VAL A 99 6.10 0.00 6.02
C VAL A 99 5.99 1.40 5.43
N GLN A 100 5.72 2.38 6.30
CA GLN A 100 5.78 3.80 5.98
C GLN A 100 6.82 4.49 6.85
N VAL A 101 7.75 5.22 6.24
CA VAL A 101 8.83 5.90 6.98
C VAL A 101 8.28 6.93 7.97
N ALA A 102 8.82 6.93 9.19
CA ALA A 102 8.54 7.94 10.20
C ALA A 102 9.37 9.21 9.97
N ASN A 103 8.90 10.12 9.09
CA ASN A 103 9.57 11.40 8.85
C ASN A 103 8.58 12.60 8.89
N GLU A 104 9.10 13.81 8.70
CA GLU A 104 8.34 15.06 8.77
C GLU A 104 7.28 15.21 7.67
N THR A 105 7.36 14.41 6.60
CA THR A 105 6.38 14.44 5.51
C THR A 105 5.08 13.68 5.84
N GLY A 106 5.05 12.98 6.99
CA GLY A 106 3.85 12.33 7.53
C GLY A 106 3.22 11.35 6.54
N LYS A 107 1.97 11.61 6.13
CA LYS A 107 1.23 10.75 5.19
C LYS A 107 1.87 10.64 3.81
N MET A 108 2.69 11.61 3.41
CA MET A 108 3.41 11.59 2.13
C MET A 108 4.75 10.86 2.21
N ALA A 109 5.13 10.36 3.39
CA ALA A 109 6.36 9.61 3.55
C ALA A 109 6.35 8.37 2.65
N PRO A 110 7.53 7.99 2.10
CA PRO A 110 7.63 6.86 1.20
C PRO A 110 7.25 5.56 1.88
N PHE A 111 6.64 4.68 1.08
CA PHE A 111 6.30 3.32 1.46
C PHE A 111 7.31 2.33 0.88
N TYR A 112 7.58 1.28 1.65
CA TYR A 112 8.42 0.17 1.22
C TYR A 112 7.75 -1.15 1.58
N ILE A 113 8.03 -2.18 0.80
CA ILE A 113 7.82 -3.57 1.21
C ILE A 113 9.17 -4.15 1.59
N ILE A 114 9.29 -4.60 2.83
CA ILE A 114 10.42 -5.39 3.30
C ILE A 114 9.99 -6.84 3.19
N ALA A 115 10.70 -7.64 2.40
CA ALA A 115 10.38 -9.04 2.17
C ALA A 115 11.56 -9.96 2.47
N VAL A 116 11.27 -11.22 2.81
CA VAL A 116 12.24 -12.29 2.99
C VAL A 116 11.85 -13.45 2.09
N ASN A 117 12.67 -13.70 1.07
CA ASN A 117 12.53 -14.82 0.16
C ASN A 117 13.75 -15.74 0.30
N ASP A 118 13.52 -17.00 0.68
CA ASP A 118 14.60 -17.99 0.86
C ASP A 118 15.75 -17.51 1.77
N GLY A 119 15.41 -16.75 2.81
CA GLY A 119 16.37 -16.20 3.77
C GLY A 119 17.15 -14.98 3.27
N LYS A 120 16.85 -14.50 2.06
CA LYS A 120 17.35 -13.23 1.54
C LYS A 120 16.34 -12.13 1.82
N THR A 121 16.77 -11.11 2.55
CA THR A 121 15.98 -9.90 2.77
C THR A 121 16.13 -8.97 1.56
N GLU A 122 15.01 -8.45 1.09
CA GLU A 122 14.94 -7.43 0.05
C GLU A 122 14.02 -6.29 0.48
N VAL A 123 14.25 -5.12 -0.10
CA VAL A 123 13.45 -3.92 0.13
C VAL A 123 12.99 -3.39 -1.21
N VAL A 124 11.67 -3.26 -1.37
CA VAL A 124 11.03 -2.76 -2.59
C VAL A 124 10.39 -1.42 -2.29
N SER A 125 10.76 -0.40 -3.07
CA SER A 125 10.18 0.94 -2.98
C SER A 125 8.82 0.98 -3.67
N LEU A 126 7.80 1.44 -2.94
CA LEU A 126 6.48 1.80 -3.48
C LEU A 126 6.36 3.33 -3.63
N ASN A 127 7.46 3.98 -3.96
CA ASN A 127 7.48 5.41 -4.18
C ASN A 127 7.53 5.72 -5.68
N LYS A 128 6.48 6.38 -6.18
CA LYS A 128 6.46 6.94 -7.52
C LYS A 128 6.43 8.46 -7.43
N PRO A 129 7.48 9.16 -7.89
CA PRO A 129 7.52 10.62 -7.89
C PRO A 129 6.28 11.21 -8.55
N SER A 130 5.81 12.35 -8.03
CA SER A 130 4.62 13.03 -8.53
C SER A 130 4.83 14.54 -8.50
N LYS A 131 4.26 15.23 -9.48
CA LYS A 131 4.27 16.69 -9.61
C LYS A 131 2.85 17.27 -9.57
N GLY A 132 1.87 16.50 -9.10
CA GLY A 132 0.47 16.93 -9.03
C GLY A 132 0.29 18.11 -8.07
N ALA A 133 -0.43 19.14 -8.52
CA ALA A 133 -0.63 20.37 -7.75
C ALA A 133 -1.37 20.14 -6.43
N GLU A 134 -2.30 19.18 -6.40
CA GLU A 134 -3.16 18.84 -5.27
C GLU A 134 -2.71 17.54 -4.57
N ASP A 135 -1.46 17.09 -4.76
CA ASP A 135 -0.94 15.87 -4.14
C ASP A 135 -1.16 15.85 -2.63
N LYS A 136 -0.94 16.98 -1.95
CA LYS A 136 -1.13 17.12 -0.50
C LYS A 136 -2.58 16.87 -0.07
N LYS A 137 -3.55 17.18 -0.93
CA LYS A 137 -4.98 17.03 -0.68
C LYS A 137 -5.46 15.60 -0.88
N TYR A 138 -4.89 14.90 -1.86
CA TYR A 138 -5.37 13.57 -2.27
C TYR A 138 -4.45 12.40 -1.85
N THR A 139 -3.27 12.68 -1.29
CA THR A 139 -2.37 11.65 -0.75
C THR A 139 -2.70 11.37 0.72
N ASN A 140 -3.36 10.25 1.00
CA ASN A 140 -3.72 9.86 2.36
C ASN A 140 -2.73 8.92 3.05
N GLY A 141 -1.63 8.53 2.39
CA GLY A 141 -0.74 7.50 2.90
C GLY A 141 -1.30 6.11 2.62
N LEU A 142 -1.54 5.35 3.69
CA LEU A 142 -2.19 4.05 3.65
C LEU A 142 -3.69 4.21 3.92
N GLU A 143 -4.51 3.73 2.99
CA GLU A 143 -5.96 3.63 3.15
C GLU A 143 -6.39 2.16 3.14
N GLU A 144 -6.94 1.67 4.25
CA GLU A 144 -7.55 0.35 4.30
C GLU A 144 -8.96 0.43 3.72
N LEU A 145 -9.14 -0.06 2.48
CA LEU A 145 -10.46 -0.06 1.83
C LEU A 145 -11.33 -1.20 2.38
N THR A 146 -10.70 -2.35 2.62
CA THR A 146 -11.26 -3.49 3.34
C THR A 146 -10.16 -4.14 4.16
N ARG A 147 -10.50 -5.14 4.96
CA ARG A 147 -9.51 -5.96 5.69
C ARG A 147 -8.45 -6.61 4.79
N SER A 148 -8.73 -6.78 3.50
CA SER A 148 -7.85 -7.46 2.55
C SER A 148 -7.27 -6.56 1.47
N ASN A 149 -7.73 -5.31 1.38
CA ASN A 149 -7.44 -4.43 0.25
C ASN A 149 -6.95 -3.10 0.78
N ILE A 150 -5.74 -2.75 0.38
CA ILE A 150 -5.04 -1.55 0.84
C ILE A 150 -4.72 -0.70 -0.37
N LEU A 151 -4.94 0.60 -0.26
CA LEU A 151 -4.53 1.60 -1.22
C LEU A 151 -3.38 2.41 -0.64
N VAL A 152 -2.28 2.54 -1.39
CA VAL A 152 -1.11 3.30 -0.99
C VAL A 152 -0.94 4.48 -1.94
N ASN A 153 -1.11 5.69 -1.40
CA ASN A 153 -0.88 6.95 -2.10
C ASN A 153 -1.55 7.04 -3.48
N ASN A 154 -2.72 6.41 -3.69
CA ASN A 154 -3.39 6.28 -5.01
C ASN A 154 -2.51 5.72 -6.15
N ASP A 155 -1.34 5.18 -5.85
CA ASP A 155 -0.33 4.71 -6.81
C ASP A 155 -0.25 3.18 -6.82
N PHE A 156 -0.60 2.52 -5.71
CA PHE A 156 -0.55 1.08 -5.58
C PHE A 156 -1.79 0.55 -4.87
N PHE A 157 -2.34 -0.54 -5.40
CA PHE A 157 -3.40 -1.32 -4.80
C PHE A 157 -2.84 -2.67 -4.34
N ILE A 158 -3.03 -3.04 -3.09
CA ILE A 158 -2.45 -4.24 -2.49
C ILE A 158 -3.57 -5.15 -2.01
N THR A 159 -3.53 -6.41 -2.44
CA THR A 159 -4.44 -7.46 -1.96
C THR A 159 -3.69 -8.39 -1.02
N THR A 160 -4.00 -8.37 0.28
CA THR A 160 -3.28 -9.15 1.30
C THR A 160 -3.62 -10.65 1.29
N ILE A 161 -4.68 -11.06 0.58
CA ILE A 161 -5.08 -12.47 0.44
C ILE A 161 -4.00 -13.28 -0.29
N ASN A 162 -3.43 -12.70 -1.33
CA ASN A 162 -2.40 -13.32 -2.17
C ASN A 162 -1.14 -12.45 -2.24
N SER A 163 -1.03 -11.46 -1.36
CA SER A 163 0.12 -10.57 -1.23
C SER A 163 0.52 -9.88 -2.54
N ARG A 164 -0.44 -9.63 -3.44
CA ARG A 164 -0.18 -8.98 -4.73
C ARG A 164 -0.24 -7.47 -4.62
N VAL A 165 0.64 -6.82 -5.36
CA VAL A 165 0.74 -5.37 -5.48
C VAL A 165 0.48 -5.00 -6.93
N TYR A 166 -0.50 -4.14 -7.16
CA TYR A 166 -0.89 -3.67 -8.48
C TYR A 166 -0.56 -2.18 -8.59
N PRO A 167 0.33 -1.77 -9.51
CA PRO A 167 0.54 -0.36 -9.80
C PRO A 167 -0.71 0.20 -10.46
N ILE A 168 -1.20 1.32 -9.96
CA ILE A 168 -2.38 1.99 -10.48
C ILE A 168 -1.93 2.90 -11.62
N LYS A 169 -2.55 2.73 -12.79
CA LYS A 169 -2.32 3.65 -13.90
C LYS A 169 -2.88 5.02 -13.53
N ARG A 170 -2.02 6.04 -13.57
CA ARG A 170 -2.40 7.43 -13.32
C ARG A 170 -3.17 7.99 -14.52
N GLN A 171 -4.07 8.92 -14.25
CA GLN A 171 -4.74 9.69 -15.30
C GLN A 171 -3.74 10.54 -16.10
N ASN A 172 -2.86 11.24 -15.37
CA ASN A 172 -1.71 11.95 -15.91
C ASN A 172 -0.43 11.21 -15.42
N PRO A 173 0.46 10.74 -16.30
CA PRO A 173 1.59 9.89 -15.88
C PRO A 173 2.50 10.50 -14.79
N ASP A 174 2.69 11.82 -14.83
CA ASP A 174 3.56 12.58 -13.94
C ASP A 174 2.88 13.03 -12.64
N GLU A 175 1.58 12.80 -12.49
CA GLU A 175 0.79 13.24 -11.36
C GLU A 175 0.07 12.05 -10.73
N ARG A 176 0.24 11.87 -9.43
CA ARG A 176 -0.63 11.00 -8.65
C ARG A 176 -2.09 11.33 -8.97
N ILE A 177 -2.98 10.36 -8.85
CA ILE A 177 -4.40 10.61 -9.14
C ILE A 177 -4.91 11.71 -8.21
N GLN A 178 -5.33 12.84 -8.82
CA GLN A 178 -5.83 14.03 -8.14
C GLN A 178 -7.31 13.85 -7.76
N GLY A 179 -7.60 12.78 -7.03
CA GLY A 179 -8.96 12.40 -6.65
C GLY A 179 -8.97 11.50 -5.42
N LYS A 180 -10.11 11.44 -4.75
CA LYS A 180 -10.32 10.53 -3.61
C LYS A 180 -10.79 9.18 -4.11
N PHE A 181 -10.32 8.09 -3.52
CA PHE A 181 -10.95 6.79 -3.75
C PHE A 181 -12.44 6.90 -3.41
N PHE A 182 -13.29 6.45 -4.33
CA PHE A 182 -14.75 6.57 -4.22
C PHE A 182 -15.38 5.20 -4.04
N MET A 183 -15.11 4.27 -4.96
CA MET A 183 -15.61 2.91 -4.89
C MET A 183 -14.83 1.99 -5.83
N TYR A 184 -15.13 0.69 -5.80
CA TYR A 184 -14.61 -0.29 -6.75
C TYR A 184 -15.73 -1.10 -7.40
N SER A 185 -15.42 -1.79 -8.50
CA SER A 185 -16.31 -2.78 -9.12
C SER A 185 -16.60 -3.96 -8.18
N SER A 186 -17.66 -4.71 -8.44
CA SER A 186 -18.07 -5.85 -7.59
C SER A 186 -16.96 -6.88 -7.37
N ASP A 187 -16.17 -7.15 -8.42
CA ASP A 187 -14.99 -8.02 -8.41
C ASP A 187 -13.73 -7.35 -7.82
N LYS A 188 -13.81 -6.07 -7.47
CA LYS A 188 -12.76 -5.23 -6.87
C LYS A 188 -11.53 -5.04 -7.76
N THR A 189 -11.64 -5.27 -9.05
CA THR A 189 -10.52 -5.12 -10.00
C THR A 189 -10.42 -3.71 -10.55
N THR A 190 -11.54 -2.98 -10.62
CA THR A 190 -11.60 -1.61 -11.13
C THR A 190 -11.85 -0.64 -9.99
N LEU A 191 -10.94 0.32 -9.82
CA LEU A 191 -11.03 1.38 -8.80
C LEU A 191 -11.55 2.65 -9.45
N ALA A 192 -12.49 3.33 -8.80
CA ALA A 192 -13.01 4.62 -9.20
C ALA A 192 -12.55 5.71 -8.21
N PHE A 193 -11.99 6.78 -8.75
CA PHE A 193 -11.52 7.95 -8.02
C PHE A 193 -12.37 9.16 -8.38
N LEU A 194 -12.95 9.80 -7.38
CA LEU A 194 -13.66 11.06 -7.52
C LEU A 194 -12.66 12.21 -7.67
N THR A 195 -12.56 12.74 -8.88
CA THR A 195 -11.78 13.94 -9.22
C THR A 195 -12.66 15.19 -9.10
N ALA A 196 -12.17 16.35 -9.53
CA ALA A 196 -12.92 17.59 -9.49
C ALA A 196 -14.24 17.55 -10.29
N ASN A 197 -14.30 16.79 -11.39
CA ASN A 197 -15.48 16.76 -12.27
C ASN A 197 -15.82 15.38 -12.86
N SER A 198 -15.10 14.33 -12.45
CA SER A 198 -15.27 13.01 -13.04
C SER A 198 -15.02 11.88 -12.04
N LEU A 199 -15.45 10.68 -12.42
CA LEU A 199 -14.95 9.43 -11.86
C LEU A 199 -13.89 8.88 -12.80
N TYR A 200 -12.62 9.02 -12.41
CA TYR A 200 -11.51 8.35 -13.08
C TYR A 200 -11.47 6.90 -12.63
N GLN A 201 -11.65 5.97 -13.57
CA GLN A 201 -11.72 4.54 -13.31
C GLN A 201 -10.52 3.84 -13.92
N VAL A 202 -9.95 2.90 -13.19
CA VAL A 202 -8.76 2.15 -13.60
C VAL A 202 -8.85 0.71 -13.14
N ASN A 203 -8.73 -0.22 -14.08
CA ASN A 203 -8.59 -1.63 -13.77
C ASN A 203 -7.14 -1.92 -13.36
N THR A 204 -6.96 -2.50 -12.18
CA THR A 204 -5.66 -2.77 -11.59
C THR A 204 -4.93 -3.96 -12.21
N ALA A 205 -5.67 -4.88 -12.84
CA ALA A 205 -5.10 -6.04 -13.51
C ALA A 205 -4.70 -5.74 -14.97
N THR A 206 -5.57 -5.05 -15.72
CA THR A 206 -5.36 -4.79 -17.16
C THR A 206 -4.76 -3.42 -17.45
N GLY A 207 -4.87 -2.47 -16.52
CA GLY A 207 -4.49 -1.07 -16.75
C GLY A 207 -5.43 -0.32 -17.71
N GLU A 208 -6.57 -0.92 -18.08
CA GLU A 208 -7.63 -0.23 -18.83
C GLU A 208 -8.23 0.87 -17.96
N THR A 209 -8.59 1.99 -18.60
CA THR A 209 -9.07 3.18 -17.90
C THR A 209 -10.32 3.71 -18.57
N PHE A 210 -11.22 4.28 -17.77
CA PHE A 210 -12.40 4.96 -18.25
C PHE A 210 -12.63 6.21 -17.40
N ASN A 211 -12.83 7.37 -18.04
CA ASN A 211 -13.11 8.61 -17.33
C ASN A 211 -14.57 8.99 -17.54
N LEU A 212 -15.38 8.85 -16.50
CA LEU A 212 -16.81 9.16 -16.53
C LEU A 212 -17.02 10.59 -16.05
N GLN A 213 -17.42 11.49 -16.95
CA GLN A 213 -17.78 12.85 -16.58
C GLN A 213 -19.02 12.87 -15.70
N LEU A 214 -18.98 13.61 -14.60
CA LEU A 214 -20.10 13.76 -13.69
C LEU A 214 -20.81 15.10 -13.93
N PRO A 215 -22.16 15.15 -13.88
CA PRO A 215 -22.88 16.41 -13.91
C PRO A 215 -22.51 17.30 -12.72
N ALA A 216 -22.41 18.62 -12.94
CA ALA A 216 -22.06 19.59 -11.88
C ALA A 216 -23.03 19.52 -10.68
N ALA A 217 -24.32 19.28 -10.94
CA ALA A 217 -25.32 19.10 -9.89
C ALA A 217 -24.98 17.96 -8.91
N LEU A 218 -24.39 16.87 -9.43
CA LEU A 218 -24.01 15.71 -8.63
C LEU A 218 -22.75 15.99 -7.78
N ILE A 219 -21.80 16.73 -8.32
CA ILE A 219 -20.52 17.05 -7.65
C ILE A 219 -20.75 18.05 -6.50
N ASN A 220 -21.68 18.98 -6.68
CA ASN A 220 -22.00 20.02 -5.70
C ASN A 220 -22.83 19.50 -4.51
N GLU A 221 -23.28 18.25 -4.56
CA GLU A 221 -24.05 17.59 -3.50
C GLU A 221 -23.31 16.34 -2.96
N PRO A 222 -22.20 16.52 -2.22
CA PRO A 222 -21.39 15.39 -1.75
C PRO A 222 -22.16 14.41 -0.84
N GLU A 223 -23.16 14.90 -0.11
CA GLU A 223 -24.02 14.13 0.79
C GLU A 223 -24.86 13.09 0.03
N THR A 224 -25.33 13.42 -1.18
CA THR A 224 -26.22 12.57 -2.00
C THR A 224 -25.47 11.84 -3.11
N LEU A 225 -24.22 12.21 -3.38
CA LEU A 225 -23.38 11.68 -4.45
C LEU A 225 -23.35 10.15 -4.49
N VAL A 226 -23.08 9.49 -3.35
CA VAL A 226 -23.00 8.02 -3.29
C VAL A 226 -24.34 7.39 -3.66
N GLY A 227 -25.44 7.87 -3.07
CA GLY A 227 -26.78 7.33 -3.34
C GLY A 227 -27.22 7.54 -4.79
N ASN A 228 -26.95 8.72 -5.35
CA ASN A 228 -27.25 9.02 -6.75
C ASN A 228 -26.41 8.15 -7.71
N ILE A 229 -25.11 7.95 -7.43
CA ILE A 229 -24.30 7.02 -8.24
C ILE A 229 -24.84 5.59 -8.15
N GLN A 230 -25.22 5.12 -6.97
CA GLN A 230 -25.75 3.76 -6.78
C GLN A 230 -27.11 3.55 -7.46
N ARG A 231 -27.93 4.60 -7.62
CA ARG A 231 -29.23 4.54 -8.28
C ARG A 231 -29.11 4.66 -9.80
N ASP A 232 -28.31 5.61 -10.27
CA ASP A 232 -28.36 6.06 -11.67
C ASP A 232 -27.21 5.49 -12.53
N TYR A 233 -26.33 4.67 -11.96
CA TYR A 233 -25.16 4.11 -12.65
C TYR A 233 -24.99 2.62 -12.34
N THR A 234 -24.52 1.88 -13.35
CA THR A 234 -24.28 0.43 -13.26
C THR A 234 -22.90 0.08 -13.79
N TRP A 235 -22.30 -0.96 -13.23
CA TRP A 235 -21.06 -1.56 -13.75
C TRP A 235 -21.37 -2.34 -15.03
N VAL A 236 -20.76 -1.92 -16.14
CA VAL A 236 -20.91 -2.54 -17.44
C VAL A 236 -19.57 -3.12 -17.88
N THR A 237 -19.54 -4.43 -18.08
CA THR A 237 -18.38 -5.17 -18.58
C THR A 237 -18.18 -4.90 -20.07
N ASN A 238 -16.96 -4.52 -20.46
CA ASN A 238 -16.59 -4.36 -21.86
C ASN A 238 -16.25 -5.72 -22.51
N ALA A 239 -15.95 -5.71 -23.81
CA ALA A 239 -15.58 -6.92 -24.55
C ALA A 239 -14.29 -7.60 -24.05
N ASN A 240 -13.44 -6.88 -23.31
CA ASN A 240 -12.20 -7.39 -22.73
C ASN A 240 -12.41 -7.98 -21.32
N GLY A 241 -13.64 -8.01 -20.81
CA GLY A 241 -13.96 -8.51 -19.48
C GLY A 241 -13.77 -7.48 -18.34
N THR A 242 -13.44 -6.23 -18.66
CA THR A 242 -13.25 -5.17 -17.67
C THR A 242 -14.55 -4.42 -17.39
N SER A 243 -14.90 -4.30 -16.12
CA SER A 243 -16.13 -3.61 -15.66
C SER A 243 -15.87 -2.13 -15.40
N PHE A 244 -16.64 -1.26 -16.06
CA PHE A 244 -16.63 0.18 -15.79
C PHE A 244 -18.01 0.68 -15.40
N LEU A 245 -18.07 1.58 -14.42
CA LEU A 245 -19.27 2.28 -14.02
C LEU A 245 -19.69 3.23 -15.14
N LYS A 246 -20.94 3.09 -15.59
CA LYS A 246 -21.56 3.91 -16.63
C LYS A 246 -22.93 4.37 -16.18
N LYS A 247 -23.36 5.54 -16.66
CA LYS A 247 -24.72 6.01 -16.43
C LYS A 247 -25.71 5.01 -17.04
N ASN A 248 -26.79 4.74 -16.32
CA ASN A 248 -27.89 3.92 -16.82
C ASN A 248 -28.49 4.57 -18.07
N ALA A 249 -28.85 3.75 -19.05
CA ALA A 249 -29.49 4.23 -20.26
C ALA A 249 -30.95 4.68 -20.02
N ASP A 250 -31.58 4.16 -18.97
CA ASP A 250 -32.96 4.48 -18.54
C ASP A 250 -33.02 4.52 -17.02
N ASP A 251 -33.59 5.61 -16.47
CA ASP A 251 -33.88 5.76 -15.04
C ASP A 251 -35.13 4.93 -14.62
N ASP A 252 -35.90 4.41 -15.60
CA ASP A 252 -37.15 3.64 -15.43
C ASP A 252 -37.02 2.13 -15.76
N ARG A 253 -35.80 1.57 -15.81
CA ARG A 253 -35.62 0.14 -16.16
C ARG A 253 -36.20 -0.77 -15.06
N ILE A 254 -37.36 -1.36 -15.33
CA ILE A 254 -37.88 -2.52 -14.58
C ILE A 254 -36.90 -3.69 -14.78
N VAL A 255 -36.18 -4.06 -13.73
CA VAL A 255 -35.27 -5.21 -13.72
C VAL A 255 -36.10 -6.47 -13.46
N ASP A 256 -36.08 -7.45 -14.38
CA ASP A 256 -36.77 -8.73 -14.16
C ASP A 256 -36.11 -9.47 -12.99
N ILE A 257 -36.89 -9.90 -12.01
CA ILE A 257 -36.43 -10.56 -10.78
C ILE A 257 -35.64 -11.86 -11.07
N LYS A 258 -35.75 -12.40 -12.29
CA LYS A 258 -34.94 -13.52 -12.79
C LYS A 258 -33.45 -13.19 -12.91
N GLU A 259 -33.08 -11.92 -13.09
CA GLU A 259 -31.68 -11.49 -13.16
C GLU A 259 -30.95 -11.60 -11.79
N PHE A 260 -31.67 -11.79 -10.68
CA PHE A 260 -31.12 -11.92 -9.33
C PHE A 260 -31.04 -13.37 -8.80
N LYS A 261 -31.31 -14.38 -9.63
CA LYS A 261 -31.17 -15.79 -9.25
C LYS A 261 -29.81 -16.36 -9.65
N HIS A 262 -28.79 -16.11 -8.84
CA HIS A 262 -27.59 -16.95 -8.74
C HIS A 262 -27.19 -17.14 -7.28
#